data_AF-A0A2P4P201-F1
#
_entry.id   AF-A0A2P4P201-F1
#
_cell.length_a   1.000
_cell.length_b   1.000
_cell.length_c   1.000
_cell.angle_alpha   90.00
_cell.angle_beta   90.00
_cell.angle_gamma   90.00
#
_symmetry.space_group_name_H-M   'P 1'
#
loop_
_entity.id
_entity.type
_entity.pdbx_description
1 polymer ?
#
loop_
_entity_poly.entity_id
_entity_poly.type
_entity_poly.pdbx_seq_one_letter_code
_entity_poly.pdbx_strand_id
1 'polypeptide(L)'
;MIMWELIVGKAPFADRAHDEELATEICKKGLRPEIPSDIPECFINLLRQCWDSNPFKRPCANILRETIHEWISSNPSSEISIQFQQSEEKRLENVKTTNSNDDVHPEAVYTNRSFSFENLIEPNVTFTKSVNPKEHLALQQYIANETKFYHLKIKSLKAENSDTAAEIYDILQYW
;
A
#
# COMPACT_ATOMS: atom_id res chain seq x y z
N MET A 1 -0.17 3.78 -0.22
CA MET A 1 -0.22 5.03 0.58
C MET A 1 1.13 5.33 1.22
N ILE A 2 1.74 4.44 2.00
CA ILE A 2 3.06 4.66 2.62
C ILE A 2 4.14 5.12 1.62
N MET A 3 4.27 4.46 0.46
CA MET A 3 5.24 4.88 -0.57
C MET A 3 5.03 6.32 -1.06
N TRP A 4 3.78 6.76 -1.17
CA TRP A 4 3.44 8.12 -1.60
C TRP A 4 3.80 9.15 -0.53
N GLU A 5 3.46 8.85 0.73
CA GLU A 5 3.77 9.71 1.87
C GLU A 5 5.28 9.91 2.04
N LEU A 6 6.09 8.86 1.81
CA LEU A 6 7.55 8.97 1.86
C LEU A 6 8.13 9.92 0.79
N ILE A 7 7.51 9.99 -0.38
CA ILE A 7 7.94 10.91 -1.45
C ILE A 7 7.53 12.33 -1.11
N VAL A 8 6.26 12.52 -0.80
CA VAL A 8 5.65 13.85 -0.69
C VAL A 8 5.97 14.49 0.66
N GLY A 9 6.29 13.67 1.67
CA GLY A 9 6.54 14.12 3.04
C GLY A 9 5.27 14.63 3.74
N LYS A 10 4.09 14.31 3.20
CA LYS A 10 2.78 14.74 3.72
C LYS A 10 1.88 13.54 3.90
N ALA A 11 1.02 13.60 4.91
CA ALA A 11 0.00 12.60 5.10
C ALA A 11 -1.05 12.70 3.97
N PRO A 12 -1.49 11.57 3.40
CA PRO A 12 -2.43 11.57 2.28
C PRO A 12 -3.78 12.14 2.74
N PHE A 13 -4.36 13.02 1.91
CA PHE A 13 -5.66 13.66 2.15
C PHE A 13 -5.76 14.47 3.46
N ALA A 14 -4.63 15.00 3.95
CA ALA A 14 -4.56 15.77 5.20
C ALA A 14 -5.38 17.06 5.18
N ASP A 15 -5.74 17.56 4.00
CA ASP A 15 -6.42 18.82 3.74
C ASP A 15 -7.95 18.76 3.95
N ARG A 16 -8.51 17.58 4.25
CA ARG A 16 -9.96 17.40 4.36
C ARG A 16 -10.37 16.43 5.46
N ALA A 17 -11.65 16.47 5.80
CA ALA A 17 -12.25 15.50 6.71
C ALA A 17 -12.07 14.09 6.17
N HIS A 18 -11.68 13.16 7.04
CA HIS A 18 -11.72 11.76 6.69
C HIS A 18 -13.11 11.23 7.06
N ASP A 19 -14.07 11.26 6.14
CA ASP A 19 -15.45 10.86 6.39
C ASP A 19 -15.91 9.78 5.37
N GLU A 20 -17.20 9.45 5.39
CA GLU A 20 -17.81 8.49 4.46
C GLU A 20 -17.72 8.97 3.00
N GLU A 21 -17.75 10.29 2.78
CA GLU A 21 -17.59 10.87 1.45
C GLU A 21 -16.19 10.55 0.92
N LEU A 22 -15.13 10.89 1.66
CA LEU A 22 -13.76 10.58 1.26
C LEU A 22 -13.56 9.07 1.04
N ALA A 23 -14.10 8.23 1.93
CA ALA A 23 -14.05 6.78 1.76
C ALA A 23 -14.73 6.33 0.46
N THR A 24 -15.89 6.91 0.11
CA THR A 24 -16.60 6.65 -1.14
C THR A 24 -15.78 7.09 -2.36
N GLU A 25 -15.13 8.24 -2.30
CA GLU A 25 -14.28 8.72 -3.39
C GLU A 25 -13.09 7.79 -3.64
N ILE A 26 -12.43 7.34 -2.57
CA ILE A 26 -11.28 6.41 -2.67
C ILE A 26 -11.71 5.04 -3.18
N CYS A 27 -12.78 4.48 -2.60
CA CYS A 27 -13.19 3.09 -2.86
C CYS A 27 -14.00 2.93 -4.15
N LYS A 28 -14.94 3.85 -4.42
CA LYS A 28 -15.87 3.72 -5.58
C LYS A 28 -15.44 4.58 -6.78
N LYS A 29 -14.92 5.79 -6.54
CA LYS A 29 -14.49 6.69 -7.64
C LYS A 29 -13.02 6.52 -8.03
N GLY A 30 -12.25 5.74 -7.25
CA GLY A 30 -10.83 5.50 -7.52
C GLY A 30 -9.95 6.70 -7.21
N LEU A 31 -10.38 7.60 -6.33
CA LEU A 31 -9.57 8.75 -5.90
C LEU A 31 -8.23 8.29 -5.34
N ARG A 32 -7.14 8.88 -5.82
CA ARG A 32 -5.77 8.67 -5.33
C ARG A 32 -5.08 10.02 -5.17
N PRO A 33 -4.11 10.15 -4.26
CA PRO A 33 -3.29 11.34 -4.16
C PRO A 33 -2.55 11.64 -5.48
N GLU A 34 -2.33 12.91 -5.76
CA GLU A 34 -1.57 13.36 -6.94
C GLU A 34 -0.10 12.93 -6.82
N ILE A 35 0.44 12.38 -7.90
CA ILE A 35 1.83 11.93 -7.95
C ILE A 35 2.68 13.07 -8.51
N PRO A 36 3.71 13.54 -7.79
CA PRO A 36 4.65 14.53 -8.32
C PRO A 36 5.31 14.05 -9.62
N SER A 37 5.61 14.96 -10.55
CA SER A 37 6.23 14.63 -11.83
C SER A 37 7.75 14.49 -11.76
N ASP A 38 8.36 14.84 -10.63
CA ASP A 38 9.80 14.88 -10.38
C ASP A 38 10.35 13.61 -9.73
N ILE A 39 9.62 12.50 -9.79
CA ILE A 39 10.06 11.18 -9.33
C ILE A 39 10.32 10.20 -10.48
N PRO A 40 11.14 9.14 -10.29
CA PRO A 40 11.45 8.19 -11.35
C PRO A 40 10.21 7.42 -11.84
N GLU A 41 10.08 7.25 -13.15
CA GLU A 41 8.94 6.59 -13.78
C GLU A 41 8.75 5.14 -13.29
N CYS A 42 9.84 4.42 -12.99
CA CYS A 42 9.78 3.08 -12.41
C CYS A 42 9.08 3.08 -11.04
N PHE A 43 9.31 4.11 -10.21
CA PHE A 43 8.66 4.26 -8.92
C PHE A 43 7.19 4.65 -9.08
N ILE A 44 6.86 5.56 -10.00
CA ILE A 44 5.47 5.92 -10.35
C ILE A 44 4.68 4.66 -10.70
N ASN A 45 5.24 3.83 -11.57
CA ASN A 45 4.59 2.61 -12.03
C ASN A 45 4.40 1.58 -10.92
N LEU A 46 5.38 1.43 -10.02
CA LEU A 46 5.23 0.54 -8.86
C LEU A 46 4.15 1.07 -7.90
N LEU A 47 4.17 2.36 -7.59
CA LEU A 47 3.19 3.02 -6.72
C LEU A 47 1.77 2.92 -7.29
N ARG A 48 1.60 3.07 -8.61
CA ARG A 48 0.33 2.83 -9.32
C ARG A 48 -0.16 1.39 -9.19
N GLN A 49 0.72 0.40 -9.32
CA GLN A 49 0.34 -1.00 -9.16
C GLN A 49 -0.08 -1.32 -7.72
N CYS A 50 0.62 -0.78 -6.70
CA CYS A 50 0.32 -1.04 -5.29
C CYS A 50 -1.10 -0.64 -4.86
N TRP A 51 -1.72 0.34 -5.52
CA TRP A 51 -3.06 0.82 -5.19
C TRP A 51 -4.06 0.69 -6.35
N ASP A 52 -3.78 -0.21 -7.31
CA ASP A 52 -4.69 -0.53 -8.41
C ASP A 52 -6.05 -0.98 -7.86
N SER A 53 -7.12 -0.55 -8.51
CA SER A 53 -8.50 -0.90 -8.15
C SER A 53 -8.75 -2.40 -8.32
N ASN A 54 -8.06 -3.04 -9.26
CA ASN A 54 -8.05 -4.49 -9.40
C ASN A 54 -6.98 -5.09 -8.46
N PRO A 55 -7.38 -5.87 -7.44
CA PRO A 55 -6.43 -6.47 -6.49
C PRO A 55 -5.44 -7.44 -7.16
N PHE A 56 -5.80 -8.08 -8.29
CA PHE A 56 -4.90 -8.98 -9.01
C PHE A 56 -3.76 -8.28 -9.74
N LYS A 57 -3.85 -6.95 -9.93
CA LYS A 57 -2.78 -6.14 -10.50
C LYS A 57 -1.81 -5.59 -9.44
N ARG A 58 -2.12 -5.77 -8.15
CA ARG A 58 -1.24 -5.34 -7.07
C ARG A 58 -0.09 -6.33 -6.92
N PRO A 59 1.16 -5.86 -6.81
CA PRO A 59 2.29 -6.76 -6.56
C PRO A 59 2.13 -7.38 -5.17
N CYS A 60 2.49 -8.65 -5.04
CA CYS A 60 2.62 -9.25 -3.71
C CYS A 60 3.84 -8.66 -2.99
N ALA A 61 3.86 -8.78 -1.66
CA ALA A 61 4.93 -8.19 -0.84
C ALA A 61 6.33 -8.69 -1.20
N ASN A 62 6.47 -9.95 -1.66
CA ASN A 62 7.75 -10.50 -2.10
C ASN A 62 8.27 -9.79 -3.35
N ILE A 63 7.42 -9.61 -4.37
CA ILE A 63 7.79 -8.89 -5.59
C ILE A 63 8.14 -7.44 -5.25
N LEU A 64 7.34 -6.77 -4.41
CA LEU A 64 7.61 -5.42 -3.96
C LEU A 64 8.98 -5.30 -3.28
N ARG A 65 9.30 -6.23 -2.36
CA ARG A 65 10.60 -6.28 -1.67
C ARG A 65 11.74 -6.49 -2.65
N GLU A 66 11.61 -7.43 -3.58
CA GLU A 66 12.65 -7.75 -4.57
C GLU A 66 12.92 -6.57 -5.49
N THR A 67 11.87 -5.93 -6.02
CA THR A 67 11.99 -4.72 -6.85
C THR A 67 12.71 -3.59 -6.12
N ILE A 68 12.31 -3.28 -4.88
CA ILE A 68 12.96 -2.23 -4.09
C ILE A 68 14.42 -2.60 -3.76
N HIS A 69 14.69 -3.87 -3.42
CA HIS A 69 16.03 -4.34 -3.12
C HIS A 69 16.96 -4.24 -4.34
N GLU A 70 16.47 -4.55 -5.54
CA GLU A 70 17.20 -4.38 -6.78
C GLU A 70 17.61 -2.93 -7.00
N TRP A 71 16.69 -1.97 -6.80
CA TRP A 71 16.98 -0.55 -6.94
C TRP A 71 18.04 -0.06 -5.94
N ILE A 72 17.94 -0.50 -4.68
CA ILE A 72 18.91 -0.13 -3.63
C ILE A 72 20.28 -0.76 -3.90
N SER A 73 20.31 -1.98 -4.43
CA SER A 73 21.54 -2.73 -4.71
C SER A 73 22.14 -2.41 -6.08
N SER A 74 21.49 -1.53 -6.85
CA SER A 74 21.93 -1.15 -8.19
C SER A 74 23.27 -0.43 -8.14
N ASN A 75 24.08 -0.60 -9.20
CA ASN A 75 25.34 0.13 -9.32
C ASN A 75 25.05 1.64 -9.31
N PRO A 76 25.78 2.47 -8.53
CA PRO A 76 25.54 3.93 -8.50
C PRO A 76 25.59 4.62 -9.86
N SER A 77 26.35 4.07 -10.82
CA SER A 77 26.44 4.59 -12.19
C SER A 77 25.36 4.03 -13.12
N SER A 78 24.46 3.18 -12.63
CA SER A 78 23.33 2.67 -13.40
C SER A 78 22.31 3.77 -13.69
N GLU A 79 21.61 3.63 -14.80
CA GLU A 79 20.58 4.60 -15.20
C GLU A 79 19.52 4.78 -14.10
N ILE A 80 19.09 3.69 -13.45
CA ILE A 80 18.11 3.75 -12.39
C ILE A 80 18.61 4.52 -11.16
N SER A 81 19.83 4.25 -10.70
CA SER A 81 20.44 4.98 -9.58
C SER A 81 20.58 6.48 -9.88
N ILE A 82 20.96 6.83 -11.11
CA ILE A 82 21.07 8.23 -11.56
C ILE A 82 19.69 8.91 -11.54
N GLN A 83 18.64 8.25 -12.04
CA GLN A 83 17.28 8.82 -12.02
C GLN A 83 16.78 9.08 -10.60
N PHE A 84 17.01 8.14 -9.68
CA PHE A 84 16.66 8.31 -8.27
C PHE A 84 17.43 9.47 -7.62
N GLN A 85 18.73 9.58 -7.88
CA GLN A 85 19.55 10.67 -7.37
C GLN A 85 19.05 12.04 -7.87
N GLN A 86 18.80 12.18 -9.17
CA GLN A 86 18.30 13.43 -9.76
C GLN A 86 16.94 13.84 -9.20
N SER A 87 16.07 12.87 -8.95
CA SER A 87 14.74 13.11 -8.35
C SER A 87 14.88 13.61 -6.92
N GLU A 88 15.80 13.02 -6.15
CA GLU A 88 16.10 13.44 -4.79
C GLU A 88 16.72 14.84 -4.72
N GLU A 89 17.65 15.17 -5.62
CA GLU A 89 18.24 16.51 -5.71
C GLU A 89 17.17 17.60 -5.95
N LYS A 90 16.23 17.34 -6.86
CA LYS A 90 15.09 18.24 -7.12
C LYS A 90 14.18 18.38 -5.89
N ARG A 91 13.86 17.27 -5.23
CA ARG A 91 13.05 17.28 -4.01
C ARG A 91 13.69 18.13 -2.92
N LEU A 92 15.01 18.02 -2.73
CA LEU A 92 15.77 18.81 -1.77
C LEU A 92 15.84 20.31 -2.13
N GLU A 93 15.82 20.65 -3.41
CA GLU A 93 15.72 22.04 -3.86
C GLU A 93 14.35 22.64 -3.52
N ASN A 94 13.27 21.91 -3.79
CA ASN A 94 11.89 22.32 -3.48
C ASN A 94 11.66 22.54 -1.98
N VAL A 95 12.21 21.68 -1.12
CA VAL A 95 12.09 21.83 0.34
C VAL A 95 12.72 23.12 0.86
N LYS A 96 13.80 23.62 0.23
CA LYS A 96 14.46 24.87 0.65
C LYS A 96 13.63 26.11 0.32
N THR A 97 12.76 26.04 -0.68
CA THR A 97 11.96 27.17 -1.17
C THR A 97 10.56 27.22 -0.56
N THR A 98 10.04 26.10 -0.07
CA THR A 98 8.70 26.02 0.53
C THR A 98 8.74 26.05 2.05
N ASN A 99 8.32 27.17 2.65
CA ASN A 99 7.85 27.20 4.04
C ASN A 99 6.38 26.76 4.06
N SER A 100 6.08 25.46 3.91
CA SER A 100 4.69 24.99 3.96
C SER A 100 4.24 24.74 5.39
N ASN A 101 3.39 25.63 5.92
CA ASN A 101 2.47 25.27 6.99
C ASN A 101 1.35 24.46 6.33
N ASP A 102 1.55 23.15 6.21
CA ASP A 102 0.49 22.25 5.77
C ASP A 102 -0.45 22.04 6.95
N ASP A 103 -1.48 22.90 7.05
CA ASP A 103 -2.50 22.77 8.07
C ASP A 103 -3.30 21.48 7.83
N VAL A 104 -3.16 20.55 8.76
CA VAL A 104 -3.94 19.31 8.78
C VAL A 104 -5.37 19.66 9.19
N HIS A 105 -6.34 19.22 8.40
CA HIS A 105 -7.75 19.40 8.69
C HIS A 105 -8.08 18.78 10.06
N PRO A 106 -8.83 19.46 10.95
CA PRO A 106 -9.11 18.95 12.30
C PRO A 106 -9.78 17.57 12.35
N GLU A 107 -10.51 17.22 11.28
CA GLU A 107 -11.20 15.93 11.12
C GLU A 107 -10.41 14.91 10.27
N ALA A 108 -9.16 15.22 9.92
CA ALA A 108 -8.23 14.25 9.35
C ALA A 108 -7.70 13.34 10.48
N VAL A 109 -8.11 12.07 10.46
CA VAL A 109 -7.75 11.09 11.49
C VAL A 109 -6.87 10.00 10.88
N TYR A 110 -5.63 9.90 11.37
CA TYR A 110 -4.63 8.89 10.97
C TYR A 110 -4.44 7.77 12.00
N THR A 111 -5.18 7.84 13.10
CA THR A 111 -5.25 6.79 14.12
C THR A 111 -6.42 5.85 13.85
N ASN A 112 -6.39 4.67 14.49
CA ASN A 112 -7.48 3.71 14.39
C ASN A 112 -8.82 4.34 14.83
N ARG A 113 -9.89 4.08 14.09
CA ARG A 113 -11.26 4.43 14.45
C ARG A 113 -12.24 3.47 13.81
N SER A 114 -13.35 3.20 14.49
CA SER A 114 -14.44 2.42 13.91
C SER A 114 -15.15 3.27 12.86
N PHE A 115 -15.37 2.68 11.69
CA PHE A 115 -16.26 3.22 10.67
C PHE A 115 -17.45 2.30 10.52
N SER A 116 -18.67 2.86 10.58
CA SER A 116 -19.81 2.16 10.03
C SER A 116 -19.82 2.39 8.52
N PHE A 117 -19.63 1.32 7.76
CA PHE A 117 -19.61 1.34 6.30
C PHE A 117 -20.95 0.85 5.71
N GLU A 118 -22.06 1.03 6.43
CA GLU A 118 -23.40 0.55 6.04
C GLU A 118 -23.81 0.91 4.60
N ASN A 119 -23.28 2.00 4.03
CA ASN A 119 -23.56 2.46 2.66
C ASN A 119 -22.43 2.19 1.65
N LEU A 120 -21.26 1.70 2.09
CA LEU A 120 -20.24 1.20 1.17
C LEU A 120 -20.63 -0.23 0.79
N ILE A 121 -21.32 -0.36 -0.35
CA ILE A 121 -21.55 -1.66 -1.00
C ILE A 121 -20.25 -2.46 -0.94
N GLU A 122 -20.32 -3.68 -0.41
CA GLU A 122 -19.18 -4.58 -0.31
C GLU A 122 -18.42 -4.57 -1.64
N PRO A 123 -17.08 -4.45 -1.64
CA PRO A 123 -16.32 -4.56 -2.86
C PRO A 123 -16.66 -5.91 -3.47
N ASN A 124 -17.34 -5.89 -4.63
CA ASN A 124 -17.52 -7.08 -5.45
C ASN A 124 -16.13 -7.47 -5.96
N VAL A 125 -15.40 -8.24 -5.15
CA VAL A 125 -14.25 -9.01 -5.62
C VAL A 125 -14.85 -10.15 -6.43
N THR A 126 -15.29 -9.83 -7.64
CA THR A 126 -15.61 -10.86 -8.62
C THR A 126 -14.27 -11.51 -8.94
N PHE A 127 -14.02 -12.67 -8.35
CA PHE A 127 -13.00 -13.58 -8.84
C PHE A 127 -13.40 -13.97 -10.26
N THR A 128 -13.08 -13.11 -11.23
CA THR A 128 -13.17 -13.48 -12.63
C THR A 128 -12.22 -14.66 -12.74
N LYS A 129 -12.79 -15.86 -12.88
CA LYS A 129 -12.03 -17.08 -13.17
C LYS A 129 -10.99 -16.69 -14.20
N SER A 130 -9.71 -16.72 -13.82
CA SER A 130 -8.65 -16.54 -14.79
C SER A 130 -8.89 -17.58 -15.87
N VAL A 131 -9.01 -17.13 -17.12
CA VAL A 131 -9.18 -18.00 -18.28
C VAL A 131 -7.89 -18.81 -18.52
N ASN A 132 -6.79 -18.44 -17.88
CA ASN A 132 -5.51 -19.14 -17.94
C ASN A 132 -5.37 -20.17 -16.79
N PRO A 133 -5.41 -21.49 -17.09
CA PRO A 133 -5.34 -22.54 -16.07
C PRO A 133 -4.04 -22.52 -15.27
N LYS A 134 -2.93 -22.04 -15.84
CA LYS A 134 -1.63 -21.96 -15.17
C LYS A 134 -1.59 -20.86 -14.12
N GLU A 135 -2.18 -19.70 -14.43
CA GLU A 135 -2.29 -18.58 -13.48
C GLU A 135 -3.28 -18.92 -12.36
N HIS A 136 -4.38 -19.60 -12.67
CA HIS A 136 -5.31 -20.07 -11.65
C HIS A 136 -4.66 -21.06 -10.69
N LEU A 137 -3.88 -22.02 -11.21
CA LEU A 137 -3.15 -22.98 -10.39
C LEU A 137 -2.06 -22.29 -9.55
N ALA A 138 -1.34 -21.33 -10.13
CA ALA A 138 -0.33 -20.55 -9.41
C ALA A 138 -0.97 -19.71 -8.28
N LEU A 139 -2.11 -19.09 -8.54
CA LEU A 139 -2.89 -18.35 -7.52
C LEU A 139 -3.43 -19.28 -6.44
N GLN A 140 -3.98 -20.44 -6.80
CA GLN A 140 -4.45 -21.44 -5.83
C GLN A 140 -3.31 -21.99 -4.97
N GLN A 141 -2.15 -22.27 -5.58
CA GLN A 141 -0.96 -22.70 -4.85
C GLN A 141 -0.43 -21.58 -3.95
N TYR A 142 -0.42 -20.34 -4.43
CA TYR A 142 -0.03 -19.17 -3.63
C TYR A 142 -0.93 -18.99 -2.42
N ILE A 143 -2.26 -18.95 -2.61
CA ILE A 143 -3.24 -18.87 -1.54
C ILE A 143 -3.09 -20.04 -0.57
N ALA A 144 -2.94 -21.27 -1.06
CA ALA A 144 -2.74 -22.45 -0.21
C ALA A 144 -1.45 -22.35 0.62
N ASN A 145 -0.38 -21.81 0.06
CA ASN A 145 0.90 -21.62 0.75
C ASN A 145 0.83 -20.51 1.79
N GLU A 146 0.22 -19.37 1.46
CA GLU A 146 -0.04 -18.28 2.40
C GLU A 146 -0.90 -18.77 3.56
N THR A 147 -2.04 -19.39 3.28
CA THR A 147 -2.94 -19.98 4.30
C THR A 147 -2.20 -21.00 5.17
N LYS A 148 -1.36 -21.85 4.58
CA LYS A 148 -0.54 -22.81 5.33
C LYS A 148 0.50 -22.11 6.22
N PHE A 149 1.13 -21.05 5.73
CA PHE A 149 2.10 -20.26 6.50
C PHE A 149 1.42 -19.53 7.66
N TYR A 150 0.25 -18.91 7.44
CA TYR A 150 -0.56 -18.30 8.49
C TYR A 150 -0.95 -19.33 9.55
N HIS A 151 -1.44 -20.50 9.16
CA HIS A 151 -1.79 -21.55 10.13
C HIS A 151 -0.57 -22.07 10.91
N LEU A 152 0.59 -22.22 10.28
CA LEU A 152 1.82 -22.61 10.97
C LEU A 152 2.28 -21.55 11.98
N LYS A 153 2.19 -20.27 11.60
CA LYS A 153 2.52 -19.15 12.47
C LYS A 153 1.54 -19.02 13.63
N ILE A 154 0.25 -19.22 13.39
CA ILE A 154 -0.77 -19.31 14.45
C ILE A 154 -0.46 -20.47 15.39
N LYS A 155 -0.07 -21.63 14.85
CA LYS A 155 0.26 -22.81 15.66
C LYS A 155 1.50 -22.60 16.52
N SER A 156 2.53 -21.90 16.01
CA SER A 156 3.72 -21.55 16.80
C SER A 156 3.39 -20.52 17.89
N LEU A 157 2.61 -19.48 17.56
CA LEU A 157 2.18 -18.47 18.53
C LEU A 157 1.30 -19.06 19.65
N LYS A 158 0.41 -20.00 19.31
CA LYS A 158 -0.39 -20.74 20.32
C LYS A 158 0.45 -21.68 21.18
N ALA A 159 1.55 -22.21 20.64
CA ALA A 159 2.46 -23.09 21.40
C ALA A 159 3.31 -22.31 22.42
N GLU A 160 3.49 -21.00 22.23
CA GLU A 160 4.30 -20.13 23.11
C GLU A 160 3.50 -19.46 24.25
N ASN A 161 2.18 -19.63 24.29
CA ASN A 161 1.24 -19.25 25.36
C ASN A 161 1.55 -17.93 26.12
N SER A 162 1.06 -16.81 25.58
CA SER A 162 0.75 -15.59 26.36
C SER A 162 -0.55 -14.99 25.87
N ASP A 163 -1.25 -14.24 26.72
CA ASP A 163 -2.50 -13.52 26.43
C ASP A 163 -2.44 -12.65 25.16
N THR A 164 -1.23 -12.31 24.70
CA THR A 164 -0.91 -11.63 23.44
C THR A 164 -1.34 -12.43 22.19
N ALA A 165 -1.34 -13.76 22.24
CA ALA A 165 -1.81 -14.60 21.14
C ALA A 165 -3.34 -14.55 20.97
N ALA A 166 -4.09 -14.29 22.05
CA ALA A 166 -5.53 -14.12 22.00
C ALA A 166 -5.92 -12.74 21.41
N GLU A 167 -5.19 -11.67 21.75
CA GLU A 167 -5.40 -10.34 21.16
C GLU A 167 -5.04 -10.32 19.66
N ILE A 168 -3.94 -10.98 19.27
CA ILE A 168 -3.59 -11.13 17.84
C ILE A 168 -4.63 -12.00 17.11
N TYR A 169 -5.19 -13.02 17.76
CA TYR A 169 -6.25 -13.86 17.19
C TYR A 169 -7.52 -13.06 16.90
N ASP A 170 -7.90 -12.12 17.76
CA ASP A 170 -9.04 -11.23 17.57
C ASP A 170 -8.81 -10.27 16.40
N ILE A 171 -7.59 -9.74 16.24
CA ILE A 171 -7.24 -8.85 15.12
C ILE A 171 -7.24 -9.60 13.77
N LEU A 172 -6.79 -10.87 13.75
CA LEU A 172 -6.67 -11.65 12.52
C LEU A 172 -7.97 -12.29 12.02
N GLN A 173 -9.07 -12.27 12.78
CA GLN A 173 -10.37 -12.71 12.26
C GLN A 173 -11.03 -11.72 11.29
N TYR A 174 -10.51 -10.49 11.22
CA TYR A 174 -11.03 -9.41 10.40
C TYR A 174 -10.19 -9.13 9.13
N TRP A 175 -9.25 -10.01 8.81
CA TRP A 175 -8.42 -10.00 7.58
C TRP A 175 -8.51 -11.34 6.87
#